data_AF-A0A6B2DPP0-F1
#
_entry.id   AF-A0A6B2DPP0-F1
#
_cell.length_a   1.000
_cell.length_b   1.000
_cell.length_c   1.000
_cell.angle_alpha   90.00
_cell.angle_beta   90.00
_cell.angle_gamma   90.00
#
_symmetry.space_group_name_H-M   'P 1'
#
loop_
_entity.id
_entity.type
_entity.pdbx_description
1 polymer ?
#
loop_
_entity_poly.entity_id
_entity_poly.type
_entity_poly.pdbx_seq_one_letter_code
_entity_poly.pdbx_strand_id
1 'polypeptide(L)'
;VAPDSPSVRPLLSDPSPAVTRQVVAFLRGKPVEVGELLAEDRPLHTRRAAAAVLRGSNTWRRLHTDLALLRDDDLGDDADRDLRAWLAQSAAIFTTPAPELAAAIEGLLYRVPEETARRIRLTLPR
;
A
#
# COMPACT_ATOMS: atom_id res chain seq x y z
N VAL A 1 12.53 0.10 -20.29
CA VAL A 1 12.05 -1.07 -19.52
C VAL A 1 10.65 -0.76 -19.03
N ALA A 2 9.67 -1.64 -19.28
CA ALA A 2 8.31 -1.46 -18.77
C ALA A 2 8.27 -1.71 -17.24
N PRO A 3 7.40 -1.03 -16.48
CA PRO A 3 7.27 -1.25 -15.03
C PRO A 3 6.95 -2.71 -14.67
N ASP A 4 6.09 -3.36 -15.43
CA ASP A 4 5.71 -4.78 -15.24
C ASP A 4 6.69 -5.76 -15.89
N SER A 5 7.85 -5.28 -16.34
CA SER A 5 8.85 -6.16 -16.92
C SER A 5 9.27 -7.22 -15.89
N PRO A 6 9.36 -8.51 -16.28
CA PRO A 6 9.78 -9.59 -15.38
C PRO A 6 11.19 -9.37 -14.82
N SER A 7 11.98 -8.47 -15.41
CA SER A 7 13.31 -8.09 -14.94
C SER A 7 13.31 -7.07 -13.81
N VAL A 8 12.21 -6.32 -13.59
CA VAL A 8 12.15 -5.24 -12.59
C VAL A 8 11.70 -5.75 -11.23
N ARG A 9 10.70 -6.64 -11.19
CA ARG A 9 10.09 -7.14 -9.95
C ARG A 9 11.08 -7.89 -9.03
N PRO A 10 12.00 -8.74 -9.53
CA PRO A 10 13.01 -9.38 -8.68
C PRO A 10 13.93 -8.38 -7.97
N LEU A 11 14.15 -7.20 -8.56
CA LEU A 11 15.04 -6.17 -8.00
C LEU A 11 14.47 -5.49 -6.74
N LEU A 12 13.19 -5.70 -6.41
CA LEU A 12 12.60 -5.30 -5.12
C LEU A 12 13.05 -6.18 -3.96
N SER A 13 13.65 -7.34 -4.25
CA SER A 13 14.28 -8.23 -3.27
C SER A 13 15.80 -8.27 -3.44
N ASP A 14 16.37 -7.27 -4.12
CA ASP A 14 17.81 -7.21 -4.33
C ASP A 14 18.52 -6.99 -2.98
N PRO A 15 19.59 -7.74 -2.68
CA PRO A 15 20.33 -7.57 -1.42
C PRO A 15 20.97 -6.18 -1.30
N SER A 16 21.18 -5.46 -2.41
CA SER A 16 21.65 -4.07 -2.41
C SER A 16 20.50 -3.11 -2.09
N PRO A 17 20.58 -2.37 -0.97
CA PRO A 17 19.59 -1.34 -0.65
C PRO A 17 19.56 -0.22 -1.69
N ALA A 18 20.67 0.03 -2.39
CA ALA A 18 20.74 1.06 -3.43
C ALA A 18 19.90 0.67 -4.65
N VAL A 19 19.97 -0.59 -5.08
CA VAL A 19 19.15 -1.12 -6.20
C VAL A 19 17.67 -1.04 -5.82
N THR A 20 17.31 -1.55 -4.64
CA THR A 20 15.93 -1.52 -4.16
C THR A 20 15.38 -0.09 -4.13
N ARG A 21 16.12 0.89 -3.61
CA ARG A 21 15.70 2.30 -3.62
C ARG A 21 15.48 2.86 -5.02
N GLN A 22 16.38 2.57 -5.96
CA GLN A 22 16.25 3.01 -7.35
C GLN A 22 15.02 2.39 -8.02
N VAL A 23 14.75 1.12 -7.77
CA VAL A 23 13.59 0.41 -8.31
C VAL A 23 12.29 0.97 -7.73
N VAL A 24 12.22 1.18 -6.41
CA VAL A 24 11.07 1.82 -5.76
C VAL A 24 10.82 3.21 -6.34
N ALA A 25 11.86 4.02 -6.52
CA ALA A 25 11.75 5.34 -7.13
C ALA A 25 11.28 5.26 -8.60
N PHE A 26 11.80 4.31 -9.36
CA PHE A 26 11.42 4.05 -10.75
C PHE A 26 9.95 3.60 -10.88
N LEU A 27 9.42 2.85 -9.92
CA LEU A 27 8.05 2.32 -9.94
C LEU A 27 7.01 3.27 -9.35
N ARG A 28 7.43 4.34 -8.66
CA ARG A 28 6.51 5.31 -8.06
C ARG A 28 5.54 5.89 -9.09
N GLY A 29 4.26 5.95 -8.74
CA GLY A 29 3.18 6.44 -9.59
C GLY A 29 2.81 5.51 -10.75
N LYS A 30 3.48 4.36 -10.91
CA LYS A 30 3.18 3.40 -11.97
C LYS A 30 2.21 2.33 -11.45
N PRO A 31 1.30 1.83 -12.31
CA PRO A 31 0.45 0.71 -11.96
C PRO A 31 1.29 -0.56 -12.00
N VAL A 32 1.73 -1.04 -10.84
CA VAL A 32 2.47 -2.30 -10.70
C VAL A 32 1.79 -3.17 -9.66
N GLU A 33 1.65 -4.45 -9.95
CA GLU A 33 1.09 -5.45 -9.05
C GLU A 33 2.23 -6.19 -8.32
N VAL A 34 2.47 -5.80 -7.07
CA VAL A 34 3.49 -6.37 -6.16
C VAL A 34 2.92 -6.72 -4.79
N GLY A 35 1.60 -6.89 -4.69
CA GLY A 35 0.91 -7.14 -3.42
C GLY A 35 1.34 -8.44 -2.75
N GLU A 36 1.70 -9.46 -3.52
CA GLU A 36 2.19 -10.74 -3.02
C GLU A 36 3.56 -10.64 -2.32
N LEU A 37 4.32 -9.57 -2.56
CA LEU A 37 5.59 -9.32 -1.87
C LEU A 37 5.38 -8.79 -0.44
N LEU A 38 4.13 -8.47 -0.05
CA LEU A 38 3.77 -8.10 1.32
C LEU A 38 3.53 -9.31 2.24
N ALA A 39 3.49 -10.53 1.69
CA ALA A 39 3.24 -11.73 2.48
C ALA A 39 4.26 -11.88 3.62
N GLU A 40 3.80 -12.27 4.81
CA GLU A 40 4.59 -12.29 6.05
C GLU A 40 5.80 -13.24 5.98
N ASP A 41 5.73 -14.27 5.14
CA ASP A 41 6.83 -15.19 4.85
C ASP A 41 7.97 -14.56 4.01
N ARG A 42 7.78 -13.34 3.51
CA ARG A 42 8.79 -12.58 2.76
C ARG A 42 9.75 -11.84 3.69
N PRO A 43 11.03 -11.72 3.31
CA PRO A 43 11.98 -10.91 4.05
C PRO A 43 11.48 -9.47 4.26
N LEU A 44 11.75 -8.91 5.45
CA LEU A 44 11.31 -7.56 5.83
C LEU A 44 11.68 -6.49 4.80
N HIS A 45 12.89 -6.55 4.22
CA HIS A 45 13.33 -5.57 3.23
C HIS A 45 12.48 -5.64 1.94
N THR A 46 12.09 -6.84 1.50
CA THR A 46 11.18 -7.05 0.37
C THR A 46 9.79 -6.49 0.66
N ARG A 47 9.22 -6.80 1.83
CA ARG A 47 7.92 -6.26 2.26
C ARG A 47 7.93 -4.73 2.30
N ARG A 48 8.98 -4.13 2.86
CA ARG A 48 9.18 -2.67 2.89
C ARG A 48 9.24 -2.06 1.49
N ALA A 49 9.99 -2.69 0.58
CA ALA A 49 10.10 -2.21 -0.79
C ALA A 49 8.75 -2.24 -1.51
N ALA A 50 8.00 -3.33 -1.38
CA ALA A 50 6.67 -3.48 -1.95
C ALA A 50 5.67 -2.47 -1.36
N ALA A 51 5.67 -2.30 -0.03
CA ALA A 51 4.83 -1.31 0.64
C ALA A 51 5.13 0.11 0.13
N ALA A 52 6.41 0.46 -0.04
CA ALA A 52 6.81 1.76 -0.56
C ALA A 52 6.36 1.99 -2.01
N VAL A 53 6.38 0.96 -2.86
CA VAL A 53 5.85 1.04 -4.24
C VAL A 53 4.34 1.27 -4.20
N LEU A 54 3.60 0.44 -3.47
CA LEU A 54 2.13 0.47 -3.45
C LEU A 54 1.58 1.78 -2.85
N ARG A 55 2.18 2.26 -1.75
CA ARG A 55 1.86 3.58 -1.16
C ARG A 55 2.15 4.73 -2.11
N GLY A 56 3.17 4.58 -2.96
CA GLY A 56 3.57 5.56 -3.95
C GLY A 56 2.76 5.53 -5.25
N SER A 57 1.85 4.57 -5.44
CA SER A 57 1.06 4.45 -6.68
C SER A 57 -0.10 5.44 -6.74
N ASN A 58 -1.01 5.41 -5.76
CA ASN A 58 -2.13 6.34 -5.64
C ASN A 58 -2.72 6.30 -4.21
N THR A 59 -3.56 7.29 -3.89
CA THR A 59 -4.12 7.46 -2.54
C THR A 59 -4.95 6.28 -2.04
N TRP A 60 -5.70 5.61 -2.92
CA TRP A 60 -6.54 4.47 -2.55
C TRP A 60 -5.74 3.20 -2.35
N ARG A 61 -4.70 2.99 -3.18
CA ARG A 61 -3.77 1.88 -3.03
C ARG A 61 -2.88 2.05 -1.80
N ARG A 62 -2.54 3.28 -1.42
CA ARG A 62 -1.90 3.62 -0.15
C ARG A 62 -2.77 3.19 1.04
N LEU A 63 -4.02 3.65 1.08
CA LEU A 63 -4.99 3.25 2.11
C LEU A 63 -5.13 1.72 2.22
N HIS A 64 -5.33 1.03 1.10
CA HIS A 64 -5.41 -0.43 1.08
C HIS A 64 -4.16 -1.09 1.66
N THR A 65 -2.97 -0.60 1.28
CA THR A 65 -1.68 -1.13 1.75
C THR A 65 -1.53 -0.95 3.26
N ASP A 66 -1.90 0.21 3.81
CA ASP A 66 -1.80 0.45 5.25
C ASP A 66 -2.75 -0.46 6.03
N LEU A 67 -4.02 -0.57 5.60
CA LEU A 67 -4.98 -1.50 6.21
C LEU A 67 -4.50 -2.96 6.14
N ALA A 68 -3.84 -3.35 5.05
CA ALA A 68 -3.28 -4.68 4.88
C ALA A 68 -2.11 -4.96 5.86
N LEU A 69 -1.34 -3.92 6.22
CA LEU A 69 -0.14 -4.01 7.06
C LEU A 69 -0.39 -3.70 8.55
N LEU A 70 -1.59 -3.28 8.96
CA LEU A 70 -1.88 -2.93 10.37
C LEU A 70 -1.56 -4.02 11.40
N ARG A 71 -1.57 -5.29 10.98
CA ARG A 71 -1.29 -6.45 11.83
C ARG A 71 0.08 -7.07 11.58
N ASP A 72 0.89 -6.41 10.76
CA ASP A 72 2.25 -6.82 10.49
C ASP A 72 3.15 -6.43 11.66
N ASP A 73 3.91 -7.39 12.20
CA ASP A 73 4.74 -7.19 13.40
C ASP A 73 5.82 -6.10 13.20
N ASP A 74 6.35 -5.96 11.98
CA ASP A 74 7.45 -5.03 11.69
C ASP A 74 6.97 -3.72 11.05
N LEU A 75 5.81 -3.75 10.38
CA LEU A 75 5.32 -2.66 9.54
C LEU A 75 4.03 -2.02 10.07
N GLY A 76 3.39 -2.61 11.07
CA GLY A 76 2.10 -2.16 11.63
C GLY A 76 2.15 -0.73 12.16
N ASP A 77 3.17 -0.38 12.93
CA ASP A 77 3.33 0.98 13.48
C ASP A 77 3.47 2.05 12.39
N ASP A 78 4.18 1.73 11.31
CA ASP A 78 4.33 2.64 10.18
C ASP A 78 3.04 2.76 9.38
N ALA A 79 2.32 1.65 9.21
CA ALA A 79 0.99 1.62 8.58
C ALA A 79 -0.06 2.41 9.37
N ASP A 80 -0.10 2.29 10.71
CA ASP A 80 -1.02 3.07 11.55
C ASP A 80 -0.72 4.57 11.45
N ARG A 81 0.56 4.95 11.49
CA ARG A 81 0.98 6.35 11.33
C ARG A 81 0.56 6.90 9.96
N ASP A 82 0.78 6.14 8.90
CA ASP A 82 0.44 6.55 7.54
C ASP A 82 -1.08 6.66 7.33
N LEU A 83 -1.84 5.71 7.88
CA LEU A 83 -3.30 5.72 7.89
C LEU A 83 -3.85 6.96 8.61
N ARG A 84 -3.31 7.33 9.76
CA ARG A 84 -3.72 8.55 10.47
C ARG A 84 -3.44 9.81 9.66
N ALA A 85 -2.27 9.87 9.01
CA ALA A 85 -1.93 10.98 8.13
C ALA A 85 -2.89 11.08 6.93
N TRP A 86 -3.22 9.92 6.33
CA TRP A 86 -4.21 9.84 5.26
C TRP A 86 -5.59 10.33 5.71
N LEU A 87 -6.08 9.86 6.87
CA LEU A 87 -7.38 10.27 7.44
C LEU A 87 -7.47 11.76 7.75
N ALA A 88 -6.35 12.40 8.10
CA ALA A 88 -6.30 13.85 8.31
C ALA A 88 -6.46 14.64 7.00
N GLN A 89 -6.13 14.03 5.86
CA GLN A 89 -6.15 14.65 4.53
C GLN A 89 -7.30 14.14 3.65
N SER A 90 -8.07 13.15 4.12
CA SER A 90 -9.04 12.43 3.28
C SER A 90 -10.18 13.29 2.76
N ALA A 91 -10.52 14.38 3.46
CA ALA A 91 -11.53 15.35 3.02
C ALA A 91 -11.18 16.06 1.70
N ALA A 92 -9.90 16.06 1.30
CA ALA A 92 -9.42 16.65 0.05
C ALA A 92 -9.28 15.64 -1.10
N ILE A 93 -9.74 14.39 -0.91
CA ILE A 93 -9.67 13.36 -1.95
C ILE A 93 -10.91 13.46 -2.84
N PHE A 94 -10.70 13.82 -4.10
CA PHE A 94 -11.75 13.97 -5.13
C PHE A 94 -11.73 12.84 -6.17
N THR A 95 -10.95 11.79 -5.95
CA THR A 95 -10.90 10.62 -6.83
C THR A 95 -11.64 9.47 -6.20
N THR A 96 -12.08 8.51 -7.01
CA THR A 96 -12.79 7.31 -6.55
C THR A 96 -11.92 6.07 -6.82
N PRO A 97 -11.85 5.09 -5.91
CA PRO A 97 -11.18 3.81 -6.19
C PRO A 97 -11.94 3.02 -7.25
N ALA A 98 -11.23 2.11 -7.93
CA ALA A 98 -11.89 1.08 -8.74
C ALA A 98 -12.79 0.19 -7.85
N PRO A 99 -13.91 -0.36 -8.35
CA PRO A 99 -14.85 -1.15 -7.56
C PRO A 99 -14.20 -2.31 -6.80
N GLU A 100 -13.27 -3.01 -7.44
CA GLU A 100 -12.54 -4.14 -6.85
C GLU A 100 -11.65 -3.69 -5.68
N LEU A 101 -11.00 -2.52 -5.83
CA LEU A 101 -10.18 -1.94 -4.77
C LEU A 101 -11.05 -1.41 -3.62
N ALA A 102 -12.23 -0.85 -3.91
CA ALA A 102 -13.19 -0.44 -2.88
C ALA A 102 -13.65 -1.63 -2.05
N ALA A 103 -14.01 -2.75 -2.69
CA ALA A 103 -14.39 -3.98 -2.01
C ALA A 103 -13.23 -4.57 -1.18
N ALA A 104 -12.01 -4.52 -1.70
CA ALA A 104 -10.82 -4.95 -0.96
C ALA A 104 -10.58 -4.08 0.29
N ILE A 105 -10.75 -2.76 0.19
CA ILE A 105 -10.66 -1.84 1.33
C ILE A 105 -11.75 -2.16 2.37
N GLU A 106 -13.00 -2.32 1.93
CA GLU A 106 -14.13 -2.66 2.81
C GLU A 106 -13.86 -3.95 3.59
N GLY A 107 -13.34 -4.97 2.90
CA GLY A 107 -12.97 -6.25 3.49
C GLY A 107 -11.87 -6.18 4.55
N LEU A 108 -11.12 -5.07 4.65
CA LEU A 108 -10.06 -4.87 5.64
C LEU A 108 -10.48 -3.97 6.81
N LEU A 109 -11.67 -3.35 6.76
CA LEU A 109 -12.09 -2.39 7.78
C LEU A 109 -12.28 -2.99 9.17
N TYR A 110 -12.46 -4.32 9.29
CA TYR A 110 -12.50 -5.01 10.59
C TYR A 110 -11.18 -4.90 11.38
N ARG A 111 -10.09 -4.42 10.76
CA ARG A 111 -8.77 -4.28 11.37
C ARG A 111 -8.57 -2.96 12.10
N VAL A 112 -9.47 -2.01 11.92
CA VAL A 112 -9.42 -0.69 12.58
C VAL A 112 -10.58 -0.52 13.55
N PRO A 113 -10.51 0.44 14.50
CA PRO A 113 -11.66 0.79 15.32
C PRO A 113 -12.87 1.20 14.47
N GLU A 114 -14.09 0.93 14.96
CA GLU A 114 -15.33 1.16 14.21
C GLU A 114 -15.50 2.61 13.74
N GLU A 115 -15.09 3.58 14.56
CA GLU A 115 -15.12 5.00 14.17
C GLU A 115 -14.23 5.28 12.95
N THR A 116 -13.04 4.69 12.91
CA THR A 116 -12.13 4.78 11.77
C THR A 116 -12.72 4.09 10.54
N ALA A 117 -13.28 2.89 10.70
CA ALA A 117 -13.96 2.16 9.63
C ALA A 117 -15.09 3.00 9.03
N ARG A 118 -15.95 3.59 9.87
CA ARG A 118 -17.05 4.45 9.45
C ARG A 118 -16.56 5.66 8.64
N ARG A 119 -15.50 6.32 9.10
CA ARG A 119 -14.91 7.45 8.37
C ARG A 119 -14.39 7.03 6.99
N ILE A 120 -13.74 5.88 6.88
CA ILE A 120 -13.26 5.36 5.59
C ILE A 120 -14.44 5.04 4.66
N ARG A 121 -15.49 4.39 5.16
CA ARG A 121 -16.70 4.08 4.36
C ARG A 121 -17.33 5.31 3.72
N LEU A 122 -17.32 6.45 4.41
CA LEU A 122 -17.85 7.71 3.85
C LEU A 122 -17.05 8.22 2.64
N THR A 123 -15.82 7.76 2.47
CA THR A 123 -14.97 8.12 1.33
C THR A 123 -15.09 7.13 0.16
N LEU A 124 -15.62 5.93 0.40
CA LEU A 124 -15.80 4.92 -0.63
C LEU A 124 -17.05 5.21 -1.47
N PRO A 125 -17.06 4.79 -2.76
CA PRO A 125 -18.27 4.84 -3.58
C PRO A 125 -19.34 3.91 -3.00
N ARG A 126 -20.60 4.31 -3.16
CA ARG A 126 -21.78 3.52 -2.75
C ARG A 126 -22.09 2.40 -3.72
#